data_AF-A0AAD5T1K1-F1
#
_entry.id   AF-A0AAD5T1K1-F1
#
_cell.length_a   1.000
_cell.length_b   1.000
_cell.length_c   1.000
_cell.angle_alpha   90.00
_cell.angle_beta   90.00
_cell.angle_gamma   90.00
#
_symmetry.space_group_name_H-M   'P 1'
#
loop_
_entity.id
_entity.type
_entity.pdbx_description
1 polymer ?
#
loop_
_entity_poly.entity_id
_entity_poly.type
_entity_poly.pdbx_seq_one_letter_code
_entity_poly.pdbx_strand_id
1 'polypeptide(L)'
;MGHHWDLCSQIHNGFRKRFAQIAVPYSNANFAVVRILRDEGYLSAVAVGDAQGPFRTGEAVAATPDTVARRRLWLDLKYSEGAPVLQSMRAVSVPSRRVFASAHELKLVAAARRADPTADDIVDEAIYVFRPNCFFRNFQPLPGGADHVLIYLQLFIQECLQKLAAKNPPLAEGQRILQTHAMQNFSLPGDSNFPLNPFFEKPATKQDAEILKQYIAQLRLEVALRLPAKLYDTEDQKLSKWWMCFSKRKFIGIANSGTAESTPNVNRELKLEKLCLNICVGESGDRLTRASKVLEQLTGQQPVFSKARYTVRTFGIRRNEKIAVHCTVRGAKAEEILERGLKVKEYELKKSNFSETGNFGFGIQEHIDLGIKYDPSIGIYGMDFYVVMGRPGNRVHRKKHKHGRVGFPHRLTKDETIAWYKKRFDGIVSNK
;
A
#
# COMPACT_ATOMS: atom_id res chain seq x y z
N MET A 1 24.75 -1.11 -23.21
CA MET A 1 23.77 -0.01 -23.10
C MET A 1 23.91 0.74 -21.76
N GLY A 2 25.05 1.40 -21.50
CA GLY A 2 25.30 2.13 -20.24
C GLY A 2 25.69 3.60 -20.41
N HIS A 3 25.69 4.14 -21.64
CA HIS A 3 26.36 5.40 -21.96
C HIS A 3 25.53 6.67 -21.65
N HIS A 4 24.20 6.56 -21.58
CA HIS A 4 23.34 7.75 -21.42
C HIS A 4 23.22 8.22 -19.97
N TRP A 5 23.32 7.30 -18.99
CA TRP A 5 23.34 7.68 -17.58
C TRP A 5 24.56 8.56 -17.25
N ASP A 6 25.71 8.19 -17.81
CA ASP A 6 26.96 8.92 -17.65
C ASP A 6 26.87 10.33 -18.27
N LEU A 7 26.31 10.43 -19.48
CA LEU A 7 26.00 11.72 -20.13
C LEU A 7 25.13 12.63 -19.25
N CYS A 8 23.98 12.13 -18.76
CA CYS A 8 23.07 12.91 -17.92
C CYS A 8 23.74 13.34 -16.61
N SER A 9 24.53 12.45 -16.00
CA SER A 9 25.24 12.72 -14.74
C SER A 9 26.32 13.78 -14.93
N GLN A 10 27.10 13.71 -16.02
CA GLN A 10 28.15 14.67 -16.31
C GLN A 10 27.58 16.06 -16.61
N ILE A 11 26.50 16.16 -17.39
CA ILE A 11 25.80 17.43 -17.64
C ILE A 11 25.25 18.02 -16.34
N HIS A 12 24.52 17.21 -15.56
CA HIS A 12 23.91 17.66 -14.31
C HIS A 12 24.95 18.11 -13.27
N ASN A 13 26.04 17.34 -13.13
CA ASN A 13 27.14 17.69 -12.24
C ASN A 13 27.89 18.94 -12.73
N GLY A 14 28.01 19.14 -14.04
CA GLY A 14 28.57 20.35 -14.65
C GLY A 14 27.79 21.61 -14.27
N PHE A 15 26.47 21.58 -14.38
CA PHE A 15 25.60 22.69 -13.97
C PHE A 15 25.66 22.95 -12.46
N ARG A 16 25.70 21.90 -11.63
CA ARG A 16 25.86 22.03 -10.17
C ARG A 16 27.19 22.66 -9.76
N LYS A 17 28.28 22.30 -10.44
CA LYS A 17 29.60 22.88 -10.19
C LYS A 17 29.84 24.23 -10.87
N ARG A 18 28.86 24.74 -11.61
CA ARG A 18 28.93 26.01 -12.36
C ARG A 18 30.08 26.06 -13.37
N PHE A 19 30.36 24.94 -14.04
CA PHE A 19 31.36 24.93 -15.12
C PHE A 19 30.82 25.66 -16.35
N ALA A 20 31.70 26.39 -17.04
CA ALA A 20 31.39 27.00 -18.32
C ALA A 20 31.29 25.94 -19.43
N GLN A 21 32.21 24.96 -19.42
CA GLN A 21 32.28 23.90 -20.41
C GLN A 21 32.56 22.55 -19.76
N ILE A 22 32.07 21.48 -20.39
CA ILE A 22 32.34 20.10 -19.98
C ILE A 22 32.66 19.22 -21.20
N ALA A 23 33.49 18.21 -21.02
CA ALA A 23 33.82 17.22 -22.04
C ALA A 23 33.15 15.88 -21.72
N VAL A 24 32.44 15.31 -22.70
CA VAL A 24 31.73 14.03 -22.60
C VAL A 24 32.21 13.07 -23.69
N PRO A 25 32.26 11.74 -23.47
CA PRO A 25 32.61 10.78 -24.51
C PRO A 25 31.74 10.90 -25.78
N TYR A 26 32.41 10.88 -26.94
CA TYR A 26 31.73 10.91 -28.22
C TYR A 26 31.03 9.57 -28.52
N SER A 27 29.75 9.65 -28.87
CA SER A 27 28.95 8.55 -29.43
C SER A 27 27.84 9.15 -30.28
N ASN A 28 27.44 8.50 -31.37
CA ASN A 28 26.36 9.01 -32.24
C ASN A 28 25.07 9.25 -31.46
N ALA A 29 24.79 8.39 -30.46
CA ALA A 29 23.62 8.53 -29.62
C ALA A 29 23.77 9.69 -28.60
N ASN A 30 24.96 9.90 -28.04
CA ASN A 30 25.21 11.06 -27.17
C ASN A 30 25.13 12.37 -27.96
N PHE A 31 25.66 12.39 -29.18
CA PHE A 31 25.60 13.55 -30.06
C PHE A 31 24.16 13.93 -30.43
N ALA A 32 23.31 12.94 -30.72
CA ALA A 32 21.89 13.18 -30.99
C ALA A 32 21.16 13.84 -29.80
N VAL A 33 21.37 13.32 -28.58
CA VAL A 33 20.76 13.88 -27.35
C VAL A 33 21.25 15.30 -27.08
N VAL A 34 22.57 15.51 -27.16
CA VAL A 34 23.19 16.81 -26.93
C VAL A 34 22.72 17.85 -27.96
N ARG A 35 22.54 17.44 -29.22
CA ARG A 35 22.00 18.31 -30.27
C ARG A 35 20.59 18.78 -29.93
N ILE A 36 19.72 17.87 -29.49
CA ILE A 36 18.36 18.20 -29.03
C ILE A 36 18.42 19.21 -27.88
N LEU A 37 19.29 18.99 -26.88
CA LEU A 37 19.44 19.91 -25.74
C LEU A 37 19.92 21.31 -26.16
N ARG A 38 20.77 21.41 -27.18
CA ARG A 38 21.18 22.70 -27.75
C ARG A 38 20.03 23.36 -28.51
N ASP A 39 19.32 22.61 -29.35
CA ASP A 39 18.24 23.13 -30.18
C ASP A 39 17.06 23.64 -29.32
N GLU A 40 16.78 22.97 -28.19
CA GLU A 40 15.84 23.41 -27.15
C GLU A 40 16.39 24.54 -26.24
N GLY A 41 17.64 24.96 -26.45
CA GLY A 41 18.24 26.10 -25.76
C GLY A 41 18.72 25.85 -24.33
N TYR A 42 18.85 24.58 -23.89
CA TYR A 42 19.44 24.20 -22.60
C TYR A 42 20.97 24.27 -22.60
N LEU A 43 21.60 24.11 -23.77
CA LEU A 43 23.04 24.27 -23.98
C LEU A 43 23.32 25.46 -24.90
N SER A 44 24.45 26.14 -24.70
CA SER A 44 24.83 27.30 -25.52
C SER A 44 25.44 26.86 -26.86
N ALA A 45 26.35 25.90 -26.83
CA ALA A 45 27.03 25.37 -28.01
C ALA A 45 27.53 23.95 -27.76
N VAL A 46 27.84 23.26 -28.87
CA VAL A 46 28.34 21.88 -28.88
C VAL A 46 29.45 21.79 -29.91
N ALA A 47 30.63 21.35 -29.50
CA ALA A 47 31.79 21.16 -30.36
C ALA A 47 32.35 19.74 -30.23
N VAL A 48 33.02 19.27 -31.27
CA VAL A 48 33.75 17.99 -31.25
C VAL A 48 35.21 18.30 -30.97
N GLY A 49 35.85 17.52 -30.10
CA GLY A 49 37.23 17.73 -29.70
C GLY A 49 37.94 16.47 -29.23
N ASP A 50 39.07 16.66 -28.58
CA ASP A 50 39.81 15.62 -27.86
C ASP A 50 39.79 15.91 -26.34
N ALA A 51 40.73 15.33 -25.59
CA ALA A 51 40.84 15.55 -24.16
C ALA A 51 41.43 16.92 -23.77
N GLN A 52 42.08 17.62 -24.70
CA GLN A 52 42.72 18.92 -24.45
C GLN A 52 41.80 20.09 -24.82
N GLY A 53 40.89 19.91 -25.78
CA GLY A 53 39.93 20.95 -26.15
C GLY A 53 39.05 20.61 -27.35
N PRO A 54 38.11 21.50 -27.69
CA PRO A 54 37.35 21.42 -28.95
C PRO A 54 38.29 21.64 -30.16
N PHE A 55 38.08 20.89 -31.24
CA PHE A 55 38.79 21.12 -32.50
C PHE A 55 38.38 22.47 -33.09
N ARG A 56 39.34 23.18 -33.70
CA ARG A 56 39.05 24.46 -34.35
C ARG A 56 38.29 24.21 -35.66
N THR A 57 37.33 25.08 -35.96
CA THR A 57 36.56 25.00 -37.21
C THR A 57 37.49 25.07 -38.41
N GLY A 58 37.58 23.97 -39.19
CA GLY A 58 38.44 23.86 -40.38
C GLY A 58 39.69 22.98 -40.23
N GLU A 59 39.95 22.44 -39.04
CA GLU A 59 41.11 21.57 -38.79
C GLU A 59 40.81 20.12 -39.23
N ALA A 60 41.44 19.67 -40.32
CA ALA A 60 41.24 18.33 -40.86
C ALA A 60 42.04 17.29 -40.05
N VAL A 61 41.40 16.66 -39.08
CA VAL A 61 42.02 15.59 -38.27
C VAL A 61 41.85 14.24 -38.97
N ALA A 62 42.96 13.55 -39.27
CA ALA A 62 42.94 12.22 -39.87
C ALA A 62 42.31 11.17 -38.90
N ALA A 63 41.39 10.36 -39.41
CA ALA A 63 40.66 9.36 -38.62
C ALA A 63 41.50 8.09 -38.35
N THR A 64 42.52 8.19 -37.49
CA THR A 64 43.23 7.02 -36.94
C THR A 64 42.45 6.37 -35.78
N PRO A 65 42.57 5.05 -35.53
CA PRO A 65 41.88 4.36 -34.43
C PRO A 65 42.06 5.02 -33.05
N ASP A 66 43.26 5.53 -32.76
CA ASP A 66 43.55 6.25 -31.50
C ASP A 66 42.79 7.57 -31.38
N THR A 67 42.65 8.30 -32.49
CA THR A 67 41.93 9.57 -32.56
C THR A 67 40.43 9.36 -32.35
N VAL A 68 39.88 8.27 -32.88
CA VAL A 68 38.46 7.90 -32.69
C VAL A 68 38.17 7.58 -31.22
N ALA A 69 39.06 6.89 -30.52
CA ALA A 69 38.89 6.57 -29.10
C ALA A 69 39.02 7.80 -28.17
N ARG A 70 39.87 8.77 -28.54
CA ARG A 70 40.10 10.00 -27.76
C ARG A 70 39.06 11.10 -28.03
N ARG A 71 38.16 10.91 -28.99
CA ARG A 71 37.15 11.91 -29.38
C ARG A 71 36.18 12.22 -28.23
N ARG A 72 35.91 13.51 -28.02
CA ARG A 72 35.00 14.04 -27.00
C ARG A 72 34.02 15.04 -27.61
N LEU A 73 32.89 15.21 -26.93
CA LEU A 73 31.92 16.27 -27.17
C LEU A 73 32.13 17.32 -26.08
N TRP A 74 32.48 18.54 -26.49
CA TRP A 74 32.60 19.71 -25.64
C TRP A 74 31.27 20.45 -25.62
N LEU A 75 30.69 20.61 -24.44
CA LEU A 75 29.36 21.19 -24.23
C LEU A 75 29.50 22.50 -23.46
N ASP A 76 28.98 23.58 -24.03
CA ASP A 76 28.92 24.88 -23.35
C ASP A 76 27.63 24.97 -22.55
N LEU A 77 27.77 25.09 -21.23
CA LEU A 77 26.66 25.12 -20.29
C LEU A 77 26.07 26.53 -20.20
N LYS A 78 24.74 26.62 -20.26
CA LYS A 78 24.02 27.90 -20.29
C LYS A 78 23.52 28.32 -18.90
N TYR A 79 23.82 29.56 -18.52
CA TYR A 79 23.36 30.15 -17.26
C TYR A 79 22.58 31.43 -17.56
N SER A 80 21.47 31.65 -16.87
CA SER A 80 20.63 32.84 -16.97
C SER A 80 20.51 33.47 -15.59
N GLU A 81 20.79 34.77 -15.47
CA GLU A 81 20.71 35.51 -14.19
C GLU A 81 21.49 34.86 -13.03
N GLY A 82 22.61 34.20 -13.35
CA GLY A 82 23.44 33.50 -12.36
C GLY A 82 22.92 32.12 -11.90
N ALA A 83 21.81 31.63 -12.48
CA ALA A 83 21.26 30.30 -12.26
C ALA A 83 21.47 29.37 -13.47
N PRO A 84 21.66 28.06 -13.27
CA PRO A 84 21.73 27.09 -14.36
C PRO A 84 20.37 26.97 -15.06
N VAL A 85 20.36 27.01 -16.40
CA VAL A 85 19.13 26.84 -17.19
C VAL A 85 18.55 25.43 -17.00
N LEU A 86 19.42 24.43 -16.84
CA LEU A 86 19.02 23.05 -16.56
C LEU A 86 19.17 22.75 -15.06
N GLN A 87 18.04 22.67 -14.35
CA GLN A 87 18.01 22.44 -12.90
C GLN A 87 18.13 20.96 -12.50
N SER A 88 17.53 20.05 -13.28
CA SER A 88 17.56 18.62 -13.01
C SER A 88 17.47 17.79 -14.29
N MET A 89 18.33 16.78 -14.40
CA MET A 89 18.27 15.77 -15.45
C MET A 89 18.48 14.38 -14.85
N ARG A 90 17.58 13.45 -15.17
CA ARG A 90 17.62 12.07 -14.66
C ARG A 90 17.24 11.11 -15.77
N ALA A 91 18.00 10.02 -15.95
CA ALA A 91 17.56 8.96 -16.84
C ALA A 91 16.39 8.20 -16.22
N VAL A 92 15.33 8.01 -17.01
CA VAL A 92 14.10 7.33 -16.57
C VAL A 92 14.25 5.81 -16.61
N SER A 93 15.16 5.27 -17.44
CA SER A 93 15.50 3.84 -17.42
C SER A 93 16.74 3.57 -16.57
N VAL A 94 16.57 2.72 -15.56
CA VAL A 94 17.68 2.12 -14.81
C VAL A 94 17.69 0.64 -15.17
N PRO A 95 18.75 0.09 -15.78
CA PRO A 95 18.91 -1.36 -15.84
C PRO A 95 19.10 -1.84 -14.40
N SER A 96 18.11 -2.56 -13.88
CA SER A 96 18.04 -3.03 -12.49
C SER A 96 19.11 -4.09 -12.14
N ARG A 97 19.92 -4.54 -13.12
CA ARG A 97 21.06 -5.44 -12.91
C ARG A 97 22.15 -5.20 -13.96
N ARG A 98 23.42 -5.12 -13.55
CA ARG A 98 24.55 -5.18 -14.48
C ARG A 98 24.64 -6.61 -15.02
N VAL A 99 24.47 -6.77 -16.33
CA VAL A 99 24.64 -8.06 -17.02
C VAL A 99 25.98 -8.04 -17.74
N PHE A 100 26.86 -8.95 -17.37
CA PHE A 100 28.08 -9.23 -18.14
C PHE A 100 27.68 -10.23 -19.23
N ALA A 101 27.94 -9.90 -20.49
CA ALA A 101 27.65 -10.78 -21.61
C ALA A 101 28.84 -10.84 -22.56
N SER A 102 29.18 -12.03 -23.05
CA SER A 102 30.21 -12.20 -24.07
C SER A 102 29.75 -11.65 -25.44
N ALA A 103 30.70 -11.36 -26.34
CA ALA A 103 30.35 -10.89 -27.69
C ALA A 103 29.51 -11.91 -28.48
N HIS A 104 29.60 -13.19 -28.14
CA HIS A 104 28.78 -14.26 -28.69
C HIS A 104 27.34 -14.21 -28.15
N GLU A 105 27.19 -14.08 -26.83
CA GLU A 105 25.88 -13.92 -26.19
C GLU A 105 25.14 -12.69 -26.70
N LEU A 106 25.83 -11.57 -26.91
CA LEU A 106 25.23 -10.36 -27.46
C LEU A 106 24.71 -10.56 -28.89
N LYS A 107 25.39 -11.38 -29.71
CA LYS A 107 24.90 -11.76 -31.05
C LYS A 107 23.67 -12.65 -30.97
N LEU A 108 23.62 -13.57 -30.01
CA LEU A 108 22.44 -14.42 -29.78
C LEU A 108 21.23 -13.58 -29.34
N VAL A 109 21.42 -12.65 -28.40
CA VAL A 109 20.36 -11.73 -27.96
C VAL A 109 19.87 -10.86 -29.12
N ALA A 110 20.79 -10.33 -29.94
CA ALA A 110 20.43 -9.55 -31.12
C ALA A 110 19.63 -10.36 -32.16
N ALA A 111 19.82 -11.67 -32.22
CA ALA A 111 19.06 -12.60 -33.04
C ALA A 111 17.78 -13.15 -32.35
N ALA A 112 17.36 -12.54 -31.23
CA ALA A 112 16.25 -13.00 -30.39
C ALA A 112 16.38 -14.47 -29.91
N ARG A 113 17.61 -14.97 -29.78
CA ARG A 113 17.93 -16.30 -29.22
C ARG A 113 18.44 -16.17 -27.79
N ARG A 114 18.28 -17.23 -26.99
CA ARG A 114 18.79 -17.25 -25.60
C ARG A 114 20.32 -17.15 -25.59
N ALA A 115 20.85 -16.28 -24.72
CA ALA A 115 22.28 -16.12 -24.52
C ALA A 115 22.92 -17.34 -23.82
N ASP A 116 22.22 -17.90 -22.83
CA ASP A 116 22.58 -19.14 -22.15
C ASP A 116 21.35 -20.06 -22.10
N PRO A 117 21.40 -21.28 -22.68
CA PRO A 117 20.30 -22.24 -22.61
C PRO A 117 20.03 -22.77 -21.20
N THR A 118 21.01 -22.69 -20.30
CA THR A 118 20.96 -23.23 -18.93
C THR A 118 20.57 -22.20 -17.87
N ALA A 119 20.50 -20.93 -18.26
CA ALA A 119 20.08 -19.86 -17.35
C ALA A 119 18.57 -19.95 -17.06
N ASP A 120 18.21 -19.69 -15.80
CA ASP A 120 16.83 -19.61 -15.33
C ASP A 120 16.02 -18.63 -16.20
N ASP A 121 14.89 -19.09 -16.73
CA ASP A 121 13.98 -18.24 -17.49
C ASP A 121 12.86 -17.66 -16.61
N ILE A 122 11.97 -16.86 -17.19
CA ILE A 122 10.90 -16.18 -16.45
C ILE A 122 9.94 -17.16 -15.75
N VAL A 123 9.81 -18.40 -16.25
CA VAL A 123 8.98 -19.43 -15.62
C VAL A 123 9.68 -19.99 -14.39
N ASP A 124 10.99 -20.23 -14.49
CA ASP A 124 11.80 -20.68 -13.35
C ASP A 124 11.87 -19.61 -12.24
N GLU A 125 12.04 -18.35 -12.64
CA GLU A 125 11.97 -17.19 -11.74
C GLU A 125 10.59 -17.10 -11.08
N ALA A 126 9.50 -17.21 -11.84
CA ALA A 126 8.14 -17.16 -11.28
C ALA A 126 7.89 -18.28 -10.26
N ILE A 127 8.36 -19.50 -10.51
CA ILE A 127 8.25 -20.63 -9.58
C ILE A 127 9.11 -20.39 -8.32
N TYR A 128 10.32 -19.85 -8.48
CA TYR A 128 11.21 -19.55 -7.36
C TYR A 128 10.64 -18.46 -6.45
N VAL A 129 10.19 -17.35 -7.03
CA VAL A 129 9.72 -16.15 -6.31
C VAL A 129 8.25 -16.27 -5.88
N PHE A 130 7.50 -17.28 -6.35
CA PHE A 130 6.11 -17.52 -5.92
C PHE A 130 5.93 -17.51 -4.39
N ARG A 131 6.80 -18.24 -3.68
CA ARG A 131 6.72 -18.42 -2.22
C ARG A 131 6.83 -17.11 -1.43
N PRO A 132 7.86 -16.26 -1.65
CA PRO A 132 7.91 -14.96 -1.01
C PRO A 132 6.78 -14.03 -1.49
N ASN A 133 6.39 -14.10 -2.76
CA ASN A 133 5.40 -13.17 -3.31
C ASN A 133 3.96 -13.43 -2.83
N CYS A 134 3.61 -14.68 -2.51
CA CYS A 134 2.31 -15.01 -1.92
C CYS A 134 2.04 -14.37 -0.55
N PHE A 135 3.04 -13.77 0.10
CA PHE A 135 2.86 -13.06 1.38
C PHE A 135 2.48 -11.58 1.19
N PHE A 136 2.71 -11.00 0.02
CA PHE A 136 2.37 -9.61 -0.25
C PHE A 136 0.87 -9.47 -0.54
N ARG A 137 0.22 -8.54 0.17
CA ARG A 137 -1.20 -8.19 -0.05
C ARG A 137 -1.37 -7.23 -1.22
N ASN A 138 -0.38 -6.37 -1.43
CA ASN A 138 -0.35 -5.38 -2.49
C ASN A 138 0.90 -5.68 -3.31
N PHE A 139 0.73 -5.97 -4.59
CA PHE A 139 1.82 -6.01 -5.55
C PHE A 139 1.71 -4.74 -6.38
N GLN A 140 2.66 -3.82 -6.23
CA GLN A 140 2.73 -2.64 -7.06
C GLN A 140 3.69 -2.97 -8.21
N PRO A 141 3.20 -3.28 -9.41
CA PRO A 141 4.09 -3.51 -10.55
C PRO A 141 4.91 -2.24 -10.78
N LEU A 142 6.22 -2.40 -11.00
CA LEU A 142 7.03 -1.32 -11.53
C LEU A 142 6.56 -1.04 -12.97
N PRO A 143 6.73 0.19 -13.47
CA PRO A 143 6.36 0.50 -14.85
C PRO A 143 7.27 -0.28 -15.83
N GLY A 144 6.83 -1.48 -16.23
CA GLY A 144 7.54 -2.40 -17.12
C GLY A 144 6.71 -3.64 -17.50
N GLY A 145 6.95 -4.22 -18.69
CA GLY A 145 6.20 -5.37 -19.20
C GLY A 145 6.48 -6.71 -18.49
N ALA A 146 7.67 -6.86 -17.89
CA ALA A 146 8.10 -8.12 -17.25
C ALA A 146 7.28 -8.45 -15.98
N ASP A 147 6.93 -7.44 -15.18
CA ASP A 147 6.16 -7.62 -13.96
C ASP A 147 4.73 -8.12 -14.24
N HIS A 148 4.15 -7.76 -15.39
CA HIS A 148 2.83 -8.25 -15.82
C HIS A 148 2.85 -9.76 -16.06
N VAL A 149 3.86 -10.26 -16.77
CA VAL A 149 4.03 -11.70 -17.01
C VAL A 149 4.22 -12.45 -15.69
N LEU A 150 5.02 -11.89 -14.79
CA LEU A 150 5.28 -12.46 -13.47
C LEU A 150 4.00 -12.55 -12.60
N ILE A 151 3.18 -11.50 -12.58
CA ILE A 151 1.89 -11.48 -11.85
C ILE A 151 0.94 -12.56 -12.41
N TYR A 152 0.88 -12.68 -13.74
CA TYR A 152 0.05 -13.69 -14.39
C TYR A 152 0.48 -15.12 -14.02
N LEU A 153 1.78 -15.41 -14.09
CA LEU A 153 2.34 -16.71 -13.74
C LEU A 153 2.08 -17.05 -12.27
N GLN A 154 2.17 -16.08 -11.36
CA GLN A 154 1.87 -16.30 -9.93
C GLN A 154 0.40 -16.67 -9.70
N LEU A 155 -0.53 -16.02 -10.40
CA LEU A 155 -1.94 -16.39 -10.36
C LEU A 155 -2.14 -17.83 -10.86
N PHE A 156 -1.56 -18.18 -12.00
CA PHE A 156 -1.70 -19.51 -12.58
C PHE A 156 -1.10 -20.62 -11.70
N ILE A 157 0.07 -20.38 -11.08
CA ILE A 157 0.67 -21.31 -10.11
C ILE A 157 -0.26 -21.52 -8.91
N GLN A 158 -0.93 -20.46 -8.43
CA GLN A 158 -1.89 -20.57 -7.33
C GLN A 158 -3.11 -21.43 -7.72
N GLU A 159 -3.67 -21.23 -8.93
CA GLU A 159 -4.78 -22.06 -9.44
C GLU A 159 -4.37 -23.54 -9.56
N CYS A 160 -3.16 -23.80 -10.04
CA CYS A 160 -2.60 -25.16 -10.12
C CYS A 160 -2.50 -25.82 -8.74
N LEU A 161 -2.01 -25.10 -7.74
CA LEU A 161 -1.92 -25.59 -6.36
C LEU A 161 -3.28 -25.89 -5.75
N GLN A 162 -4.30 -25.07 -6.02
CA GLN A 162 -5.67 -25.29 -5.54
C GLN A 162 -6.27 -26.57 -6.12
N LYS A 163 -6.10 -26.80 -7.43
CA LYS A 163 -6.59 -28.02 -8.09
C LYS A 163 -5.92 -29.28 -7.58
N LEU A 164 -4.60 -29.23 -7.33
CA LEU A 164 -3.87 -30.36 -6.75
C LEU A 164 -4.24 -30.60 -5.29
N ALA A 165 -4.40 -29.55 -4.48
CA ALA A 165 -4.78 -29.66 -3.07
C ALA A 165 -6.18 -30.28 -2.87
N ALA A 166 -7.10 -30.09 -3.83
CA ALA A 166 -8.46 -30.64 -3.75
C ALA A 166 -8.51 -32.16 -3.95
N LYS A 167 -7.64 -32.72 -4.81
CA LYS A 167 -7.68 -34.15 -5.19
C LYS A 167 -6.56 -34.98 -4.57
N ASN A 168 -5.45 -34.35 -4.16
CA ASN A 168 -4.24 -34.99 -3.66
C ASN A 168 -3.75 -36.20 -4.51
N PRO A 169 -3.57 -36.02 -5.84
CA PRO A 169 -3.22 -37.11 -6.75
C PRO A 169 -1.73 -37.53 -6.63
N PRO A 170 -1.36 -38.75 -7.09
CA PRO A 170 0.03 -39.14 -7.31
C PRO A 170 0.66 -38.40 -8.51
N LEU A 171 1.99 -38.38 -8.62
CA LEU A 171 2.75 -37.58 -9.60
C LEU A 171 2.20 -37.67 -11.05
N ALA A 172 1.97 -38.88 -11.56
CA ALA A 172 1.52 -39.10 -12.94
C ALA A 172 0.11 -38.54 -13.21
N GLU A 173 -0.80 -38.64 -12.23
CA GLU A 173 -2.14 -38.08 -12.34
C GLU A 173 -2.11 -36.55 -12.14
N GLY A 174 -1.27 -36.06 -11.22
CA GLY A 174 -1.04 -34.64 -11.01
C GLY A 174 -0.52 -33.92 -12.26
N GLN A 175 0.45 -34.53 -12.96
CA GLN A 175 0.97 -34.02 -14.23
C GLN A 175 -0.14 -33.89 -15.29
N ARG A 176 -1.00 -34.91 -15.42
CA ARG A 176 -2.14 -34.89 -16.35
C ARG A 176 -3.14 -33.79 -15.99
N ILE A 177 -3.48 -33.64 -14.70
CA ILE A 177 -4.40 -32.60 -14.23
C ILE A 177 -3.89 -31.20 -14.55
N LEU A 178 -2.59 -30.94 -14.34
CA LEU A 178 -1.99 -29.65 -14.66
C LEU A 178 -1.93 -29.39 -16.17
N GLN A 179 -1.56 -30.39 -16.97
CA GLN A 179 -1.53 -30.27 -18.44
C GLN A 179 -2.93 -30.00 -19.00
N THR A 180 -3.95 -30.72 -18.52
CA THR A 180 -5.35 -30.46 -18.89
C THR A 180 -5.77 -29.05 -18.49
N HIS A 181 -5.37 -28.57 -17.30
CA HIS A 181 -5.70 -27.22 -16.88
C HIS A 181 -5.02 -26.13 -17.72
N ALA A 182 -3.77 -26.33 -18.12
CA ALA A 182 -3.04 -25.41 -18.97
C ALA A 182 -3.72 -25.22 -20.34
N MET A 183 -4.32 -26.28 -20.88
CA MET A 183 -5.04 -26.27 -22.16
C MET A 183 -6.49 -25.75 -22.07
N GLN A 184 -7.04 -25.54 -20.88
CA GLN A 184 -8.40 -25.02 -20.72
C GLN A 184 -8.51 -23.58 -21.25
N ASN A 185 -9.66 -23.26 -21.86
CA ASN A 185 -9.98 -21.91 -22.30
C ASN A 185 -9.86 -20.92 -21.13
N PHE A 186 -9.27 -19.76 -21.41
CA PHE A 186 -9.07 -18.69 -20.44
C PHE A 186 -9.47 -17.34 -21.00
N SER A 187 -9.87 -16.45 -20.10
CA SER A 187 -10.23 -15.07 -20.41
C SER A 187 -9.00 -14.20 -20.66
N LEU A 188 -9.14 -13.23 -21.55
CA LEU A 188 -8.07 -12.29 -21.90
C LEU A 188 -8.27 -10.94 -21.16
N PRO A 189 -7.20 -10.13 -21.04
CA PRO A 189 -7.33 -8.77 -20.54
C PRO A 189 -8.41 -7.96 -21.28
N GLY A 190 -9.35 -7.39 -20.51
CA GLY A 190 -10.52 -6.69 -21.04
C GLY A 190 -11.83 -7.49 -20.98
N ASP A 191 -11.79 -8.79 -20.73
CA ASP A 191 -12.98 -9.60 -20.46
C ASP A 191 -13.43 -9.42 -19.01
N SER A 192 -14.74 -9.40 -18.75
CA SER A 192 -15.31 -9.26 -17.38
C SER A 192 -14.84 -10.35 -16.41
N ASN A 193 -14.52 -11.53 -16.94
CA ASN A 193 -14.08 -12.69 -16.18
C ASN A 193 -12.55 -12.73 -15.95
N PHE A 194 -11.79 -11.76 -16.47
CA PHE A 194 -10.34 -11.71 -16.27
C PHE A 194 -9.98 -11.08 -14.90
N PRO A 195 -9.41 -11.84 -13.97
CA PRO A 195 -9.21 -11.40 -12.58
C PRO A 195 -8.17 -10.28 -12.44
N LEU A 196 -7.27 -10.11 -13.42
CA LEU A 196 -6.16 -9.14 -13.36
C LEU A 196 -6.42 -7.87 -14.19
N ASN A 197 -7.67 -7.57 -14.56
CA ASN A 197 -8.00 -6.36 -15.34
C ASN A 197 -7.40 -5.04 -14.79
N PRO A 198 -7.28 -4.80 -13.47
CA PRO A 198 -6.63 -3.59 -12.96
C PRO A 198 -5.13 -3.45 -13.32
N PHE A 199 -4.48 -4.55 -13.70
CA PHE A 199 -3.06 -4.62 -14.00
C PHE A 199 -2.76 -4.73 -15.48
N PHE A 200 -3.73 -5.03 -16.34
CA PHE A 200 -3.49 -5.26 -17.77
C PHE A 200 -4.32 -4.31 -18.62
N GLU A 201 -3.68 -3.77 -19.66
CA GLU A 201 -4.38 -3.01 -20.70
C GLU A 201 -5.07 -3.95 -21.68
N LYS A 202 -6.21 -3.49 -22.22
CA LYS A 202 -6.95 -4.22 -23.24
C LYS A 202 -6.15 -4.24 -24.56
N PRO A 203 -6.11 -5.38 -25.28
CA PRO A 203 -5.47 -5.44 -26.61
C PRO A 203 -6.08 -4.42 -27.58
N ALA A 204 -5.23 -3.71 -28.33
CA ALA A 204 -5.65 -2.68 -29.28
C ALA A 204 -6.28 -3.28 -30.55
N THR A 205 -5.73 -4.40 -31.05
CA THR A 205 -6.23 -5.09 -32.25
C THR A 205 -6.60 -6.54 -31.98
N LYS A 206 -7.42 -7.12 -32.87
CA LYS A 206 -7.78 -8.55 -32.82
C LYS A 206 -6.56 -9.46 -33.02
N GLN A 207 -5.59 -9.02 -33.84
CA GLN A 207 -4.35 -9.77 -34.08
C GLN A 207 -3.47 -9.80 -32.82
N ASP A 208 -3.34 -8.67 -32.11
CA ASP A 208 -2.60 -8.62 -30.84
C ASP A 208 -3.24 -9.52 -29.78
N ALA A 209 -4.57 -9.59 -29.74
CA ALA A 209 -5.29 -10.49 -28.83
C ALA A 209 -4.99 -11.97 -29.11
N GLU A 210 -4.86 -12.35 -30.39
CA GLU A 210 -4.53 -13.72 -30.78
C GLU A 210 -3.07 -14.08 -30.46
N ILE A 211 -2.14 -13.16 -30.72
CA ILE A 211 -0.72 -13.30 -30.33
C ILE A 211 -0.59 -13.44 -28.80
N LEU A 212 -1.29 -12.59 -28.04
CA LEU A 212 -1.30 -12.65 -26.58
C LEU A 212 -1.87 -13.99 -26.08
N LYS A 213 -2.93 -14.50 -26.72
CA LYS A 213 -3.52 -15.79 -26.39
C LYS A 213 -2.54 -16.94 -26.62
N GLN A 214 -1.83 -16.95 -27.75
CA GLN A 214 -0.81 -17.96 -28.04
C GLN A 214 0.35 -17.89 -27.03
N TYR A 215 0.80 -16.68 -26.71
CA TYR A 215 1.87 -16.46 -25.73
C TYR A 215 1.50 -16.96 -24.32
N ILE A 216 0.31 -16.61 -23.84
CA ILE A 216 -0.18 -17.07 -22.53
C ILE A 216 -0.40 -18.59 -22.51
N ALA A 217 -0.91 -19.18 -23.59
CA ALA A 217 -1.07 -20.63 -23.69
C ALA A 217 0.27 -21.36 -23.59
N GLN A 218 1.32 -20.83 -24.25
CA GLN A 218 2.67 -21.37 -24.15
C GLN A 218 3.22 -21.29 -22.72
N LEU A 219 3.06 -20.14 -22.04
CA LEU A 219 3.49 -19.95 -20.66
C LEU A 219 2.82 -20.95 -19.70
N ARG A 220 1.52 -21.18 -19.85
CA ARG A 220 0.77 -22.14 -19.02
C ARG A 220 1.29 -23.58 -19.17
N LEU A 221 1.59 -23.99 -20.39
CA LEU A 221 2.12 -25.32 -20.68
C LEU A 221 3.50 -25.54 -20.05
N GLU A 222 4.40 -24.57 -20.19
CA GLU A 222 5.75 -24.62 -19.58
C GLU A 222 5.67 -24.68 -18.05
N VAL A 223 4.81 -23.88 -17.42
CA VAL A 223 4.57 -23.96 -15.96
C VAL A 223 4.05 -25.33 -15.57
N ALA A 224 3.05 -25.85 -16.28
CA ALA A 224 2.45 -27.16 -15.97
C ALA A 224 3.45 -28.32 -16.09
N LEU A 225 4.44 -28.19 -16.97
CA LEU A 225 5.50 -29.18 -17.15
C LEU A 225 6.54 -29.14 -16.01
N ARG A 226 6.97 -27.95 -15.59
CA ARG A 226 8.07 -27.77 -14.63
C ARG A 226 7.63 -27.74 -13.17
N LEU A 227 6.41 -27.30 -12.89
CA LEU A 227 5.88 -27.18 -11.53
C LEU A 227 5.84 -28.52 -10.76
N PRO A 228 5.44 -29.68 -11.35
CA PRO A 228 5.44 -30.97 -10.67
C PRO A 228 6.78 -31.35 -10.04
N ALA A 229 7.91 -31.04 -10.70
CA ALA A 229 9.25 -31.37 -10.21
C ALA A 229 9.61 -30.64 -8.90
N LYS A 230 8.91 -29.54 -8.57
CA LYS A 230 9.08 -28.81 -7.30
C LYS A 230 8.01 -29.16 -6.26
N LEU A 231 6.85 -29.67 -6.68
CA LEU A 231 5.70 -29.94 -5.82
C LEU A 231 5.69 -31.35 -5.22
N TYR A 232 6.23 -32.33 -5.94
CA TYR A 232 6.29 -33.72 -5.51
C TYR A 232 7.66 -34.02 -4.92
N ASP A 233 7.67 -34.78 -3.83
CA ASP A 233 8.92 -35.31 -3.29
C ASP A 233 9.44 -36.43 -4.20
N THR A 234 10.77 -36.51 -4.35
CA THR A 234 11.42 -37.42 -5.31
C THR A 234 11.32 -38.88 -4.84
N GLU A 235 11.23 -39.07 -3.53
CA GLU A 235 11.22 -40.39 -2.88
C GLU A 235 9.80 -40.94 -2.70
N ASP A 236 8.87 -40.11 -2.23
CA ASP A 236 7.53 -40.55 -1.80
C ASP A 236 6.44 -40.43 -2.90
N GLN A 237 6.73 -39.77 -4.03
CA GLN A 237 5.75 -39.42 -5.07
C GLN A 237 4.47 -38.75 -4.55
N LYS A 238 4.53 -38.16 -3.35
CA LYS A 238 3.45 -37.45 -2.68
C LYS A 238 3.64 -35.95 -2.79
N LEU A 239 2.53 -35.22 -2.72
CA LEU A 239 2.53 -33.75 -2.71
C LEU A 239 3.20 -33.21 -1.44
N SER A 240 4.08 -32.23 -1.62
CA SER A 240 4.75 -31.55 -0.52
C SER A 240 3.73 -30.79 0.34
N LYS A 241 3.61 -31.20 1.60
CA LYS A 241 2.76 -30.52 2.60
C LYS A 241 3.11 -29.03 2.73
N TRP A 242 4.39 -28.70 2.55
CA TRP A 242 4.89 -27.34 2.64
C TRP A 242 4.41 -26.47 1.47
N TRP A 243 4.39 -26.99 0.24
CA TRP A 243 3.80 -26.27 -0.89
C TRP A 243 2.27 -26.18 -0.80
N MET A 244 1.61 -27.21 -0.30
CA MET A 244 0.15 -27.21 -0.18
C MET A 244 -0.37 -26.17 0.82
N CYS A 245 0.44 -25.69 1.77
CA CYS A 245 0.03 -24.62 2.69
C CYS A 245 -0.27 -23.28 1.96
N PHE A 246 0.32 -23.08 0.78
CA PHE A 246 0.13 -21.87 -0.03
C PHE A 246 -1.17 -21.90 -0.87
N SER A 247 -1.76 -23.08 -1.10
CA SER A 247 -3.03 -23.23 -1.85
C SER A 247 -4.19 -22.41 -1.29
N LYS A 248 -4.23 -22.25 0.04
CA LYS A 248 -5.29 -21.54 0.78
C LYS A 248 -5.05 -20.04 0.89
N ARG A 249 -3.88 -19.53 0.49
CA ARG A 249 -3.59 -18.08 0.50
C ARG A 249 -4.12 -17.46 -0.78
N LYS A 250 -4.64 -16.24 -0.66
CA LYS A 250 -5.09 -15.42 -1.81
C LYS A 250 -3.93 -14.58 -2.30
N PHE A 251 -3.61 -14.66 -3.60
CA PHE A 251 -2.69 -13.74 -4.24
C PHE A 251 -3.35 -12.38 -4.50
N ILE A 252 -2.69 -11.28 -4.12
CA ILE A 252 -3.12 -9.86 -4.33
C ILE A 252 -4.52 -9.52 -3.76
N GLY A 253 -5.15 -10.40 -2.98
CA GLY A 253 -6.51 -10.19 -2.47
C GLY A 253 -7.59 -10.20 -3.57
N ILE A 254 -7.23 -10.44 -4.82
CA ILE A 254 -8.16 -10.65 -5.92
C ILE A 254 -8.78 -12.02 -5.71
N ALA A 255 -10.09 -12.04 -5.52
CA ALA A 255 -10.82 -13.29 -5.49
C ALA A 255 -10.81 -13.88 -6.89
N ASN A 256 -10.32 -15.12 -7.03
CA ASN A 256 -10.72 -15.96 -8.14
C ASN A 256 -12.25 -15.97 -8.15
N SER A 257 -12.85 -15.63 -9.29
CA SER A 257 -14.29 -15.70 -9.53
C SER A 257 -14.77 -17.12 -9.26
N GLY A 258 -15.22 -17.37 -8.02
CA GLY A 258 -15.65 -18.71 -7.60
C GLY A 258 -15.53 -19.03 -6.12
N THR A 259 -14.94 -18.19 -5.25
CA THR A 259 -15.00 -18.43 -3.80
C THR A 259 -15.96 -17.47 -3.11
N ALA A 260 -17.07 -18.03 -2.64
CA ALA A 260 -18.11 -17.45 -1.80
C ALA A 260 -17.65 -16.28 -0.93
N GLU A 261 -18.47 -15.22 -0.88
CA GLU A 261 -18.41 -14.20 0.17
C GLU A 261 -18.24 -14.90 1.52
N SER A 262 -17.04 -14.83 2.10
CA SER A 262 -16.82 -15.47 3.40
C SER A 262 -17.72 -14.75 4.37
N THR A 263 -18.68 -15.48 4.95
CA THR A 263 -19.56 -14.98 6.01
C THR A 263 -18.67 -14.24 7.02
N PRO A 264 -18.92 -12.94 7.27
CA PRO A 264 -18.04 -12.17 8.13
C PRO A 264 -17.99 -12.85 9.50
N ASN A 265 -16.78 -13.13 9.97
CA ASN A 265 -16.58 -13.81 11.25
C ASN A 265 -17.32 -13.07 12.35
N VAL A 266 -18.26 -13.75 13.01
CA VAL A 266 -19.13 -13.20 14.08
C VAL A 266 -18.29 -12.51 15.17
N ASN A 267 -17.10 -13.01 15.47
CA ASN A 267 -16.21 -12.43 16.49
C ASN A 267 -15.51 -11.13 16.06
N ARG A 268 -15.68 -10.68 14.82
CA ARG A 268 -15.14 -9.39 14.32
C ARG A 268 -16.17 -8.28 14.27
N GLU A 269 -17.41 -8.57 14.65
CA GLU A 269 -18.46 -7.57 14.78
C GLU A 269 -18.10 -6.53 15.85
N LEU A 270 -18.31 -5.24 15.53
CA LEU A 270 -18.08 -4.13 16.44
C LEU A 270 -19.25 -4.00 17.41
N LYS A 271 -18.92 -3.83 18.69
CA LYS A 271 -19.89 -3.64 19.78
C LYS A 271 -19.47 -2.45 20.65
N LEU A 272 -20.45 -1.87 21.33
CA LEU A 272 -20.20 -0.86 22.35
C LEU A 272 -19.64 -1.55 23.59
N GLU A 273 -18.43 -1.17 24.01
CA GLU A 273 -17.76 -1.82 25.14
C GLU A 273 -18.04 -1.11 26.48
N LYS A 274 -18.07 0.22 26.43
CA LYS A 274 -18.49 1.09 27.53
C LYS A 274 -18.83 2.48 27.01
N LEU A 275 -19.75 3.14 27.68
CA LEU A 275 -20.02 4.56 27.56
C LEU A 275 -19.48 5.23 28.83
N CYS A 276 -18.59 6.20 28.66
CA CYS A 276 -18.12 7.05 29.75
C CYS A 276 -18.82 8.40 29.67
N LEU A 277 -19.48 8.81 30.75
CA LEU A 277 -20.12 10.11 30.91
C LEU A 277 -19.26 10.94 31.86
N ASN A 278 -18.95 12.17 31.48
CA ASN A 278 -18.12 13.06 32.27
C ASN A 278 -18.77 14.44 32.38
N ILE A 279 -18.84 14.96 33.60
CA ILE A 279 -19.21 16.34 33.89
C ILE A 279 -18.04 17.00 34.61
N CYS A 280 -17.41 17.97 33.95
CA CYS A 280 -16.34 18.76 34.52
C CYS A 280 -16.89 20.15 34.88
N VAL A 281 -17.04 20.41 36.18
CA VAL A 281 -17.56 21.68 36.69
C VAL A 281 -16.43 22.69 36.91
N GLY A 282 -15.23 22.20 37.25
CA GLY A 282 -14.04 23.04 37.43
C GLY A 282 -13.90 23.65 38.83
N GLU A 283 -14.85 23.39 39.72
CA GLU A 283 -14.84 23.83 41.12
C GLU A 283 -15.28 22.69 42.06
N SER A 284 -14.88 22.78 43.32
CA SER A 284 -15.41 21.94 44.39
C SER A 284 -16.67 22.55 45.02
N GLY A 285 -17.33 21.79 45.90
CA GLY A 285 -18.52 22.26 46.64
C GLY A 285 -19.84 21.75 46.07
N ASP A 286 -20.90 22.53 46.31
CA ASP A 286 -22.30 22.09 46.11
C ASP A 286 -22.66 21.87 44.64
N ARG A 287 -22.07 22.63 43.73
CA ARG A 287 -22.33 22.46 42.30
C ARG A 287 -21.86 21.08 41.80
N LEU A 288 -20.73 20.60 42.34
CA LEU A 288 -20.21 19.27 42.03
C LEU A 288 -21.07 18.15 42.63
N THR A 289 -21.61 18.34 43.83
CA THR A 289 -22.50 17.35 44.46
C THR A 289 -23.86 17.27 43.75
N ARG A 290 -24.38 18.40 43.23
CA ARG A 290 -25.57 18.42 42.36
C ARG A 290 -25.32 17.72 41.02
N ALA A 291 -24.18 17.99 40.37
CA ALA A 291 -23.79 17.27 39.14
C ALA A 291 -23.68 15.75 39.36
N SER A 292 -23.24 15.31 40.54
CA SER A 292 -23.26 13.90 40.92
C SER A 292 -24.67 13.31 40.93
N LYS A 293 -25.66 14.04 41.46
CA LYS A 293 -27.06 13.58 41.48
C LYS A 293 -27.63 13.45 40.06
N VAL A 294 -27.27 14.36 39.14
CA VAL A 294 -27.69 14.26 37.73
C VAL A 294 -27.19 12.99 37.07
N LEU A 295 -25.89 12.67 37.24
CA LEU A 295 -25.32 11.44 36.69
C LEU A 295 -25.91 10.20 37.33
N GLU A 296 -26.21 10.25 38.63
CA GLU A 296 -26.89 9.15 39.33
C GLU A 296 -28.30 8.93 38.81
N GLN A 297 -29.08 9.99 38.58
CA GLN A 297 -30.42 9.92 37.98
C GLN A 297 -30.38 9.38 36.54
N LEU A 298 -29.40 9.80 35.73
CA LEU A 298 -29.26 9.37 34.34
C LEU A 298 -28.81 7.90 34.23
N THR A 299 -27.86 7.47 35.07
CA THR A 299 -27.20 6.16 34.93
C THR A 299 -27.72 5.08 35.88
N GLY A 300 -28.37 5.49 36.97
CA GLY A 300 -28.75 4.61 38.09
C GLY A 300 -27.56 4.00 38.82
N GLN A 301 -26.39 4.64 38.76
CA GLN A 301 -25.15 4.19 39.40
C GLN A 301 -24.53 5.33 40.21
N GLN A 302 -23.87 4.99 41.31
CA GLN A 302 -23.09 5.98 42.07
C GLN A 302 -21.87 6.43 41.25
N PRO A 303 -21.76 7.72 40.92
CA PRO A 303 -20.67 8.20 40.09
C PRO A 303 -19.40 8.47 40.92
N VAL A 304 -18.26 8.56 40.24
CA VAL A 304 -16.95 8.71 40.89
C VAL A 304 -16.43 10.15 40.72
N PHE A 305 -15.99 10.74 41.83
CA PHE A 305 -15.36 12.07 41.84
C PHE A 305 -13.90 12.01 41.37
N SER A 306 -13.57 12.81 40.37
CA SER A 306 -12.22 13.02 39.85
C SER A 306 -11.54 14.17 40.57
N LYS A 307 -10.25 13.97 40.91
CA LYS A 307 -9.41 14.96 41.58
C LYS A 307 -8.49 15.67 40.59
N ALA A 308 -8.20 16.94 40.85
CA ALA A 308 -7.24 17.73 40.12
C ALA A 308 -5.81 17.21 40.31
N ARG A 309 -5.07 17.04 39.22
CA ARG A 309 -3.67 16.57 39.26
C ARG A 309 -2.69 17.67 39.65
N TYR A 310 -2.98 18.91 39.25
CA TYR A 310 -2.12 20.08 39.43
C TYR A 310 -2.92 21.28 39.95
N THR A 311 -2.23 22.21 40.59
CA THR A 311 -2.79 23.52 40.93
C THR A 311 -2.64 24.44 39.72
N VAL A 312 -3.73 24.99 39.22
CA VAL A 312 -3.73 25.92 38.08
C VAL A 312 -4.53 27.17 38.46
N ARG A 313 -3.81 28.27 38.70
CA ARG A 313 -4.41 29.51 39.23
C ARG A 313 -5.44 30.13 38.28
N THR A 314 -5.19 30.08 36.97
CA THR A 314 -6.10 30.61 35.94
C THR A 314 -7.47 29.97 35.96
N PHE A 315 -7.55 28.68 36.32
CA PHE A 315 -8.81 27.94 36.44
C PHE A 315 -9.36 27.91 37.86
N GLY A 316 -8.67 28.51 38.84
CA GLY A 316 -9.08 28.49 40.25
C GLY A 316 -8.92 27.12 40.93
N ILE A 317 -8.25 26.15 40.32
CA ILE A 317 -8.19 24.75 40.79
C ILE A 317 -6.95 24.51 41.65
N ARG A 318 -7.09 23.81 42.78
CA ARG A 318 -5.99 23.34 43.63
C ARG A 318 -5.72 21.84 43.46
N ARG A 319 -4.48 21.41 43.66
CA ARG A 319 -4.10 19.99 43.60
C ARG A 319 -4.93 19.15 44.58
N ASN A 320 -5.35 17.97 44.12
CA ASN A 320 -6.20 16.99 44.83
C ASN A 320 -7.63 17.45 45.15
N GLU A 321 -8.02 18.65 44.73
CA GLU A 321 -9.39 19.14 44.81
C GLU A 321 -10.31 18.32 43.90
N LYS A 322 -11.54 18.05 44.32
CA LYS A 322 -12.53 17.37 43.46
C LYS A 322 -13.08 18.38 42.45
N ILE A 323 -12.97 18.07 41.16
CA ILE A 323 -13.29 19.03 40.08
C ILE A 323 -14.31 18.51 39.06
N ALA A 324 -14.46 17.19 38.97
CA ALA A 324 -15.31 16.55 37.98
C ALA A 324 -15.94 15.29 38.55
N VAL A 325 -17.04 14.86 37.95
CA VAL A 325 -17.73 13.62 38.26
C VAL A 325 -17.90 12.83 36.97
N HIS A 326 -17.62 11.54 37.03
CA HIS A 326 -17.79 10.66 35.87
C HIS A 326 -18.43 9.34 36.24
N CYS A 327 -19.12 8.75 35.27
CA CYS A 327 -19.75 7.44 35.39
C CYS A 327 -19.41 6.59 34.16
N THR A 328 -19.20 5.29 34.35
CA THR A 328 -18.96 4.34 33.24
C THR A 328 -20.12 3.35 33.17
N VAL A 329 -20.90 3.44 32.11
CA VAL A 329 -22.05 2.55 31.85
C VAL A 329 -21.65 1.50 30.81
N ARG A 330 -22.21 0.28 30.94
CA ARG A 330 -21.96 -0.84 30.02
C ARG A 330 -23.26 -1.60 29.74
N GLY A 331 -23.28 -2.38 28.66
CA GLY A 331 -24.41 -3.21 28.28
C GLY A 331 -25.60 -2.41 27.75
N ALA A 332 -26.82 -2.95 27.90
CA ALA A 332 -28.03 -2.37 27.35
C ALA A 332 -28.29 -0.92 27.81
N LYS A 333 -28.02 -0.60 29.09
CA LYS A 333 -28.16 0.77 29.62
C LYS A 333 -27.27 1.78 28.88
N ALA A 334 -26.08 1.35 28.44
CA ALA A 334 -25.18 2.24 27.71
C ALA A 334 -25.70 2.53 26.30
N GLU A 335 -26.35 1.56 25.66
CA GLU A 335 -26.95 1.74 24.33
C GLU A 335 -28.15 2.68 24.40
N GLU A 336 -29.02 2.51 25.40
CA GLU A 336 -30.18 3.40 25.62
C GLU A 336 -29.75 4.86 25.88
N ILE A 337 -28.77 5.07 26.77
CA ILE A 337 -28.29 6.42 27.08
C ILE A 337 -27.56 7.03 25.86
N LEU A 338 -26.83 6.23 25.09
CA LEU A 338 -26.18 6.69 23.86
C LEU A 338 -27.22 7.12 22.82
N GLU A 339 -28.28 6.34 22.61
CA GLU A 339 -29.34 6.67 21.66
C GLU A 339 -30.05 7.98 22.04
N ARG A 340 -30.37 8.17 23.32
CA ARG A 340 -30.90 9.45 23.82
C ARG A 340 -29.95 10.61 23.55
N GLY A 341 -28.64 10.42 23.77
CA GLY A 341 -27.64 11.47 23.52
C GLY A 341 -27.44 11.79 22.03
N LEU A 342 -27.47 10.78 21.17
CA LEU A 342 -27.36 10.97 19.72
C LEU A 342 -28.59 11.67 19.13
N LYS A 343 -29.78 11.44 19.70
CA LYS A 343 -31.01 12.15 19.32
C LYS A 343 -30.89 13.66 19.50
N VAL A 344 -30.23 14.13 20.57
CA VAL A 344 -29.97 15.57 20.80
C VAL A 344 -29.05 16.18 19.74
N LYS A 345 -28.19 15.36 19.12
CA LYS A 345 -27.31 15.76 18.03
C LYS A 345 -27.87 15.43 16.64
N GLU A 346 -29.15 15.06 16.56
CA GLU A 346 -29.82 14.69 15.31
C GLU A 346 -29.06 13.58 14.53
N TYR A 347 -28.35 12.72 15.27
CA TYR A 347 -27.46 11.68 14.72
C TYR A 347 -26.32 12.21 13.82
N GLU A 348 -26.05 13.52 13.82
CA GLU A 348 -24.94 14.11 13.09
C GLU A 348 -23.69 14.22 13.97
N LEU A 349 -22.57 13.67 13.50
CA LEU A 349 -21.26 13.80 14.13
C LEU A 349 -20.19 14.22 13.12
N LYS A 350 -19.18 14.98 13.56
CA LYS A 350 -18.06 15.33 12.68
C LYS A 350 -17.05 14.20 12.59
N LYS A 351 -16.32 14.12 11.48
CA LYS A 351 -15.21 13.17 11.31
C LYS A 351 -14.11 13.37 12.35
N SER A 352 -13.92 14.58 12.88
CA SER A 352 -12.94 14.88 13.93
C SER A 352 -13.30 14.26 15.29
N ASN A 353 -14.58 14.02 15.57
CA ASN A 353 -15.04 13.36 16.80
C ASN A 353 -14.60 11.90 16.91
N PHE A 354 -14.20 11.27 15.80
CA PHE A 354 -13.71 9.90 15.77
C PHE A 354 -12.20 9.85 15.94
N SER A 355 -11.75 9.14 16.97
CA SER A 355 -10.33 8.87 17.24
C SER A 355 -9.74 7.85 16.26
N GLU A 356 -8.41 7.87 16.11
CA GLU A 356 -7.67 6.87 15.33
C GLU A 356 -7.86 5.45 15.87
N THR A 357 -8.05 5.31 17.19
CA THR A 357 -8.33 4.04 17.86
C THR A 357 -9.73 3.49 17.64
N GLY A 358 -10.57 4.17 16.86
CA GLY A 358 -11.94 3.74 16.56
C GLY A 358 -12.96 4.04 17.67
N ASN A 359 -12.61 4.85 18.66
CA ASN A 359 -13.54 5.41 19.65
C ASN A 359 -14.09 6.76 19.16
N PHE A 360 -15.23 7.19 19.68
CA PHE A 360 -15.79 8.51 19.36
C PHE A 360 -16.44 9.15 20.58
N GLY A 361 -16.63 10.46 20.53
CA GLY A 361 -17.30 11.18 21.61
C GLY A 361 -17.90 12.49 21.14
N PHE A 362 -18.84 13.00 21.91
CA PHE A 362 -19.54 14.26 21.66
C PHE A 362 -19.98 14.89 22.98
N GLY A 363 -20.11 16.22 22.99
CA GLY A 363 -20.60 16.97 24.15
C GLY A 363 -22.03 17.46 23.95
N ILE A 364 -22.81 17.42 25.01
CA ILE A 364 -24.14 18.03 25.09
C ILE A 364 -24.08 19.19 26.07
N GLN A 365 -24.71 20.32 25.74
CA GLN A 365 -24.72 21.51 26.57
C GLN A 365 -25.72 21.43 27.73
N GLU A 366 -26.85 20.76 27.51
CA GLU A 366 -27.92 20.62 28.51
C GLU A 366 -28.33 19.16 28.69
N HIS A 367 -28.35 18.69 29.93
CA HIS A 367 -28.81 17.32 30.24
C HIS A 367 -30.33 17.15 30.18
N ILE A 368 -31.10 18.25 30.10
CA ILE A 368 -32.57 18.22 30.04
C ILE A 368 -33.03 17.54 28.74
N ASP A 369 -32.29 17.77 27.64
CA ASP A 369 -32.54 17.17 26.33
C ASP A 369 -32.46 15.64 26.33
N LEU A 370 -31.87 15.04 27.37
CA LEU A 370 -31.82 13.58 27.57
C LEU A 370 -33.12 12.99 28.16
N GLY A 371 -34.13 13.83 28.42
CA GLY A 371 -35.45 13.43 28.93
C GLY A 371 -35.56 13.45 30.46
N ILE A 372 -34.67 14.14 31.16
CA ILE A 372 -34.75 14.33 32.62
C ILE A 372 -35.60 15.58 32.90
N LYS A 373 -36.54 15.48 33.86
CA LYS A 373 -37.34 16.64 34.30
C LYS A 373 -36.43 17.69 34.94
N TYR A 374 -36.66 18.95 34.59
CA TYR A 374 -35.93 20.07 35.17
C TYR A 374 -36.20 20.20 36.68
N ASP A 375 -35.12 20.29 37.46
CA ASP A 375 -35.17 20.59 38.89
C ASP A 375 -34.36 21.89 39.15
N PRO A 376 -35.02 22.98 39.57
CA PRO A 376 -34.35 24.25 39.88
C PRO A 376 -33.25 24.13 40.94
N SER A 377 -33.34 23.15 41.84
CA SER A 377 -32.34 22.96 42.89
C SER A 377 -31.02 22.39 42.34
N ILE A 378 -31.06 21.66 41.23
CA ILE A 378 -29.89 21.03 40.62
C ILE A 378 -29.20 21.99 39.65
N GLY A 379 -30.00 22.71 38.84
CA GLY A 379 -29.52 23.58 37.77
C GLY A 379 -29.22 22.82 36.48
N ILE A 380 -28.72 23.53 35.46
CA ILE A 380 -28.41 22.97 34.13
C ILE A 380 -26.91 22.63 34.03
N TYR A 381 -26.61 21.47 33.47
CA TYR A 381 -25.25 20.98 33.26
C TYR A 381 -25.07 20.43 31.86
N GLY A 382 -23.92 20.75 31.26
CA GLY A 382 -23.40 20.05 30.09
C GLY A 382 -22.62 18.80 30.50
N MET A 383 -22.53 17.86 29.57
CA MET A 383 -21.80 16.62 29.78
C MET A 383 -21.14 16.11 28.50
N ASP A 384 -20.05 15.39 28.68
CA ASP A 384 -19.32 14.73 27.60
C ASP A 384 -19.66 13.25 27.56
N PHE A 385 -20.03 12.78 26.37
CA PHE A 385 -20.21 11.38 26.04
C PHE A 385 -18.94 10.88 25.35
N TYR A 386 -18.33 9.83 25.91
CA TYR A 386 -17.21 9.15 25.29
C TYR A 386 -17.52 7.66 25.13
N VAL A 387 -17.66 7.22 23.88
CA VAL A 387 -18.01 5.86 23.51
C VAL A 387 -16.74 5.09 23.19
N VAL A 388 -16.52 4.01 23.92
CA VAL A 388 -15.44 3.06 23.63
C VAL A 388 -16.00 1.89 22.86
N MET A 389 -15.47 1.72 21.66
CA MET A 389 -15.83 0.63 20.76
C MET A 389 -14.88 -0.55 20.96
N GLY A 390 -15.40 -1.76 20.79
CA GLY A 390 -14.60 -2.96 20.96
C GLY A 390 -15.09 -4.12 20.12
N ARG A 391 -14.20 -5.09 19.91
CA ARG A 391 -14.53 -6.41 19.37
C ARG A 391 -14.45 -7.46 20.47
N PRO A 392 -15.24 -8.55 20.39
CA PRO A 392 -15.01 -9.75 21.20
C PRO A 392 -13.53 -10.16 21.12
N GLY A 393 -12.89 -10.44 22.26
CA GLY A 393 -11.45 -10.74 22.33
C GLY A 393 -10.57 -9.60 22.85
N ASN A 394 -11.11 -8.37 23.01
CA ASN A 394 -10.38 -7.28 23.67
C ASN A 394 -9.98 -7.60 25.13
N ARG A 395 -10.55 -8.62 25.77
CA ARG A 395 -10.16 -9.04 27.12
C ARG A 395 -8.68 -9.45 27.26
N VAL A 396 -8.02 -9.87 26.17
CA VAL A 396 -6.64 -10.39 26.18
C VAL A 396 -5.62 -9.39 26.77
N HIS A 397 -5.81 -8.09 26.53
CA HIS A 397 -4.94 -7.02 27.06
C HIS A 397 -5.40 -6.46 28.42
N ARG A 398 -6.44 -7.04 29.04
CA ARG A 398 -7.00 -6.55 30.31
C ARG A 398 -6.94 -7.58 31.43
N LYS A 399 -6.91 -8.86 31.08
CA LYS A 399 -6.82 -9.95 32.05
C LYS A 399 -5.44 -9.96 32.72
N LYS A 400 -5.42 -10.30 34.02
CA LYS A 400 -4.19 -10.46 34.80
C LYS A 400 -3.37 -11.67 34.33
N HIS A 401 -4.01 -12.82 34.14
CA HIS A 401 -3.35 -14.06 33.75
C HIS A 401 -3.19 -14.19 32.23
N LYS A 402 -1.99 -14.57 31.76
CA LYS A 402 -1.63 -14.71 30.34
C LYS A 402 -1.95 -13.45 29.51
N HIS A 403 -1.60 -12.29 30.05
CA HIS A 403 -1.78 -11.00 29.40
C HIS A 403 -1.05 -10.97 28.05
N GLY A 404 -1.75 -10.54 27.00
CA GLY A 404 -1.21 -10.48 25.65
C GLY A 404 -1.59 -9.19 24.93
N ARG A 405 -1.00 -8.95 23.76
CA ARG A 405 -1.33 -7.79 22.93
C ARG A 405 -2.43 -8.14 21.92
N VAL A 406 -3.35 -7.21 21.71
CA VAL A 406 -4.34 -7.33 20.63
C VAL A 406 -3.63 -7.13 19.29
N GLY A 407 -3.73 -8.12 18.41
CA GLY A 407 -3.10 -8.11 17.09
C GLY A 407 -3.64 -6.98 16.22
N PHE A 408 -2.80 -6.43 15.34
CA PHE A 408 -3.14 -5.30 14.48
C PHE A 408 -4.44 -5.50 13.69
N PRO A 409 -4.72 -6.66 13.06
CA PRO A 409 -5.97 -6.86 12.32
C PRO A 409 -7.25 -6.88 13.18
N HIS A 410 -7.10 -7.05 14.49
CA HIS A 410 -8.22 -7.08 15.42
C HIS A 410 -8.50 -5.71 16.05
N ARG A 411 -7.56 -4.77 15.96
CA ARG A 411 -7.77 -3.39 16.40
C ARG A 411 -8.79 -2.71 15.51
N LEU A 412 -9.50 -1.74 16.06
CA LEU A 412 -10.47 -0.94 15.33
C LEU A 412 -9.73 0.20 14.63
N THR A 413 -10.22 0.55 13.45
CA THR A 413 -9.79 1.76 12.74
C THR A 413 -10.91 2.80 12.78
N LYS A 414 -10.53 4.07 12.56
CA LYS A 414 -11.46 5.18 12.47
C LYS A 414 -12.56 4.95 11.43
N ASP A 415 -12.18 4.48 10.25
CA ASP A 415 -13.12 4.29 9.13
C ASP A 415 -14.10 3.13 9.38
N GLU A 416 -13.65 2.06 10.04
CA GLU A 416 -14.52 0.95 10.46
C GLU A 416 -15.61 1.44 11.44
N THR A 417 -15.25 2.29 12.40
CA THR A 417 -16.22 2.86 13.36
C THR A 417 -17.18 3.83 12.68
N ILE A 418 -16.72 4.64 11.72
CA ILE A 418 -17.59 5.54 10.94
C ILE A 418 -18.60 4.72 10.13
N ALA A 419 -18.17 3.64 9.47
CA ALA A 419 -19.05 2.75 8.73
C ALA A 419 -20.06 2.05 9.66
N TRP A 420 -19.61 1.61 10.85
CA TRP A 420 -20.50 1.04 11.86
C TRP A 420 -21.53 2.05 12.36
N TYR A 421 -21.13 3.29 12.63
CA TYR A 421 -22.01 4.36 13.11
C TYR A 421 -23.10 4.68 12.07
N LYS A 422 -22.70 4.86 10.81
CA LYS A 422 -23.62 5.06 9.68
C LYS A 422 -24.60 3.90 9.52
N LYS A 423 -24.14 2.65 9.67
CA LYS A 423 -24.98 1.47 9.51
C LYS A 423 -25.95 1.25 10.68
N ARG A 424 -25.53 1.56 11.91
CA ARG A 424 -26.30 1.22 13.12
C ARG A 424 -27.36 2.26 13.47
N PHE A 425 -27.06 3.52 13.24
CA PHE A 425 -27.89 4.66 13.65
C PHE A 425 -28.36 5.52 12.47
N ASP A 426 -28.09 5.10 11.23
CA ASP A 426 -28.33 5.90 10.01
C ASP A 426 -27.77 7.33 10.09
N GLY A 427 -26.71 7.50 10.89
CA GLY A 427 -26.18 8.81 11.27
C GLY A 427 -25.32 9.44 10.17
N ILE A 428 -25.37 10.77 10.09
CA ILE A 428 -24.58 11.55 9.13
C ILE A 428 -23.22 11.87 9.74
N VAL A 429 -22.15 11.63 8.97
CA VAL A 429 -20.79 12.02 9.39
C VAL A 429 -20.27 13.13 8.50
N SER A 430 -20.20 14.34 9.02
CA SER A 430 -19.77 15.54 8.29
C SER A 430 -18.26 15.74 8.37
N ASN A 431 -17.68 16.31 7.30
CA ASN A 431 -16.25 16.65 7.23
C ASN A 431 -15.93 18.08 7.69
N LYS A 432 -16.95 18.85 8.12
CA LYS A 432 -16.85 20.28 8.46
C LYS A 432 -16.29 20.56 9.85
#